data_AF-A0A2W5PNJ2-F1
#
_entry.id   AF-A0A2W5PNJ2-F1
#
_cell.length_a   1.000
_cell.length_b   1.000
_cell.length_c   1.000
_cell.angle_alpha   90.00
_cell.angle_beta   90.00
_cell.angle_gamma   90.00
#
_symmetry.space_group_name_H-M   'P 1'
#
loop_
_entity.id
_entity.type
_entity.pdbx_description
1 polymer ?
#
loop_
_entity_poly.entity_id
_entity_poly.type
_entity_poly.pdbx_seq_one_letter_code
_entity_poly.pdbx_strand_id
1 'polypeptide(L)'
;FKRITNFATMRRDVYAEIHPSARELPNTALVQVANAPLGPGRVQAVQRALKLKDGDLQARTIDDAYDRYYRHDINSATLDAYGAMLEKLVRGELLQPASLQRLYAAMKLGTFTNHRLQAGLPRSEPFIHKTGTQYERACHAGVLRPQDRGAHAVVVAVCAAGMDEHKDVDAIFQQVGRAVAQTALRPDATAAR
;
A
#
# COMPACT_ATOMS: atom_id res chain seq x y z
N PHE A 1 2.09 -11.84 -8.39
CA PHE A 1 1.82 -11.70 -6.94
C PHE A 1 2.57 -12.78 -6.19
N LYS A 2 3.04 -12.48 -4.99
CA LYS A 2 3.60 -13.45 -4.04
C LYS A 2 2.50 -13.87 -3.04
N ARG A 3 2.86 -14.68 -2.03
CA ARG A 3 1.92 -15.10 -0.98
C ARG A 3 1.25 -13.88 -0.34
N ILE A 4 -0.08 -13.89 -0.31
CA ILE A 4 -0.88 -12.85 0.35
C ILE A 4 -1.31 -13.37 1.73
N THR A 5 -1.13 -12.56 2.76
CA THR A 5 -1.56 -12.81 4.14
C THR A 5 -2.37 -11.61 4.65
N ASN A 6 -3.13 -11.82 5.72
CA ASN A 6 -3.85 -10.71 6.35
C ASN A 6 -2.90 -9.86 7.23
N PHE A 7 -3.37 -8.68 7.64
CA PHE A 7 -2.58 -7.75 8.44
C PHE A 7 -2.10 -8.31 9.77
N ALA A 8 -2.90 -9.16 10.44
CA ALA A 8 -2.51 -9.76 11.70
C ALA A 8 -1.38 -10.79 11.52
N THR A 9 -1.46 -11.63 10.49
CA THR A 9 -0.38 -12.55 10.11
C THR A 9 0.89 -11.78 9.75
N MET A 10 0.78 -10.73 8.94
CA MET A 10 1.92 -9.87 8.60
C MET A 10 2.60 -9.28 9.85
N ARG A 11 1.82 -8.77 10.83
CA ARG A 11 2.40 -8.24 12.08
C ARG A 11 3.13 -9.32 12.87
N ARG A 12 2.55 -10.52 12.96
CA ARG A 12 3.20 -11.68 13.59
C ARG A 12 4.49 -12.06 12.85
N ASP A 13 4.48 -12.07 11.53
CA ASP A 13 5.65 -12.42 10.71
C ASP A 13 6.78 -11.42 10.91
N VAL A 14 6.50 -10.10 10.95
CA VAL A 14 7.53 -9.09 11.31
C VAL A 14 8.07 -9.33 12.71
N TYR A 15 7.22 -9.56 13.70
CA TYR A 15 7.69 -9.83 15.07
C TYR A 15 8.40 -11.18 15.19
N ALA A 16 8.14 -12.13 14.28
CA ALA A 16 8.80 -13.42 14.24
C ALA A 16 10.26 -13.31 13.80
N GLU A 17 10.62 -12.23 13.09
CA GLU A 17 12.02 -11.88 12.82
C GLU A 17 12.77 -11.46 14.08
N ILE A 18 12.08 -11.02 15.13
CA ILE A 18 12.66 -10.76 16.46
C ILE A 18 12.77 -12.08 17.23
N HIS A 19 11.69 -12.85 17.30
CA HIS A 19 11.68 -14.19 17.90
C HIS A 19 10.57 -15.08 17.31
N PRO A 20 10.84 -16.31 16.84
CA PRO A 20 9.88 -17.16 16.12
C PRO A 20 8.53 -17.37 16.81
N SER A 21 8.50 -17.45 18.15
CA SER A 21 7.25 -17.59 18.92
C SER A 21 6.26 -16.45 18.75
N ALA A 22 6.66 -15.32 18.16
CA ALA A 22 5.74 -14.23 17.85
C ALA A 22 4.62 -14.63 16.87
N ARG A 23 4.81 -15.73 16.11
CA ARG A 23 3.77 -16.34 15.25
C ARG A 23 2.56 -16.84 16.03
N GLU A 24 2.73 -17.13 17.32
CA GLU A 24 1.66 -17.64 18.18
C GLU A 24 1.03 -16.55 19.05
N LEU A 25 1.40 -15.28 18.87
CA LEU A 25 0.83 -14.20 19.68
C LEU A 25 -0.68 -14.10 19.47
N PRO A 26 -1.48 -14.08 20.55
CA PRO A 26 -2.91 -13.81 20.44
C PRO A 26 -3.15 -12.39 19.95
N ASN A 27 -4.33 -12.13 19.36
CA ASN A 27 -4.67 -10.81 18.82
C ASN A 27 -4.57 -9.69 19.86
N THR A 28 -4.89 -9.99 21.13
CA THR A 28 -4.76 -9.03 22.24
C THR A 28 -3.31 -8.59 22.46
N ALA A 29 -2.36 -9.53 22.44
CA ALA A 29 -0.94 -9.23 22.56
C ALA A 29 -0.42 -8.49 21.32
N LEU A 30 -0.88 -8.81 20.11
CA LEU A 30 -0.54 -8.04 18.91
C LEU A 30 -0.94 -6.58 19.01
N VAL A 31 -2.14 -6.28 19.51
CA VAL A 31 -2.61 -4.91 19.71
C VAL A 31 -1.75 -4.19 20.75
N GLN A 32 -1.43 -4.85 21.87
CA GLN A 32 -0.55 -4.30 22.89
C GLN A 32 0.84 -3.96 22.34
N VAL A 33 1.44 -4.86 21.57
CA VAL A 33 2.73 -4.62 20.90
C VAL A 33 2.60 -3.49 19.88
N ALA A 34 1.51 -3.46 19.10
CA ALA A 34 1.29 -2.45 18.08
C ALA A 34 1.10 -1.03 18.66
N ASN A 35 0.63 -0.91 19.89
CA ASN A 35 0.49 0.36 20.61
C ASN A 35 1.81 0.90 21.16
N ALA A 36 2.87 0.09 21.23
CA ALA A 36 4.18 0.57 21.65
C ALA A 36 4.81 1.45 20.54
N PRO A 37 5.54 2.51 20.91
CA PRO A 37 6.26 3.34 19.94
C PRO A 37 7.14 2.50 19.01
N LEU A 38 7.21 2.89 17.73
CA LEU A 38 8.18 2.31 16.80
C LEU A 38 9.62 2.58 17.30
N GLY A 39 10.56 1.75 16.86
CA GLY A 39 11.94 1.74 17.35
C GLY A 39 12.13 0.77 18.54
N PRO A 40 13.00 1.10 19.52
CA PRO A 40 13.31 0.21 20.64
C PRO A 40 12.09 -0.20 21.48
N GLY A 41 11.11 0.70 21.63
CA GLY A 41 9.88 0.41 22.40
C GLY A 41 9.07 -0.75 21.82
N ARG A 42 9.06 -0.90 20.49
CA ARG A 42 8.38 -2.00 19.80
C ARG A 42 9.04 -3.34 20.10
N VAL A 43 10.38 -3.40 20.06
CA VAL A 43 11.16 -4.61 20.35
C VAL A 43 10.93 -5.04 21.80
N GLN A 44 11.02 -4.10 22.74
CA GLN A 44 10.75 -4.36 24.15
C GLN A 44 9.32 -4.84 24.40
N ALA A 45 8.34 -4.32 23.66
CA ALA A 45 6.96 -4.79 23.76
C ALA A 45 6.81 -6.25 23.30
N VAL A 46 7.50 -6.65 22.22
CA VAL A 46 7.55 -8.06 21.79
C VAL A 46 8.17 -8.94 22.87
N GLN A 47 9.32 -8.53 23.45
CA GLN A 47 9.97 -9.26 24.53
C GLN A 47 9.04 -9.47 25.74
N ARG A 48 8.36 -8.40 26.18
CA ARG A 48 7.38 -8.47 27.28
C ARG A 48 6.21 -9.39 26.95
N ALA A 49 5.65 -9.29 25.74
CA ALA A 49 4.52 -10.13 25.31
C ALA A 49 4.90 -11.62 25.29
N LEU A 50 6.15 -11.94 24.95
CA LEU A 50 6.66 -13.31 24.90
C LEU A 50 7.34 -13.76 26.21
N LYS A 51 7.41 -12.91 27.24
CA LYS A 51 8.09 -13.18 28.51
C LYS A 51 9.55 -13.63 28.32
N LEU A 52 10.25 -13.05 27.34
CA LEU A 52 11.65 -13.36 27.07
C LEU A 52 12.54 -12.74 28.15
N LYS A 53 13.58 -13.47 28.57
CA LYS A 53 14.71 -12.90 29.34
C LYS A 53 15.64 -12.16 28.36
N ASP A 54 16.58 -11.37 28.87
CA ASP A 54 17.57 -10.72 28.02
C ASP A 54 18.43 -11.77 27.28
N GLY A 55 18.24 -11.87 25.95
CA GLY A 55 18.79 -12.89 25.03
C GLY A 55 17.77 -14.01 24.73
N ASP A 56 17.34 -14.28 23.49
CA ASP A 56 18.10 -14.47 22.24
C ASP A 56 17.29 -13.88 21.06
N LEU A 57 17.47 -12.57 20.78
CA LEU A 57 16.73 -11.89 19.71
C LEU A 57 17.43 -12.09 18.37
N GLN A 58 16.69 -12.58 17.38
CA GLN A 58 17.19 -12.76 16.02
C GLN A 58 17.41 -11.40 15.35
N ALA A 59 16.39 -10.54 15.35
CA ALA A 59 16.49 -9.12 15.02
C ALA A 59 16.46 -8.28 16.30
N ARG A 60 17.45 -7.38 16.46
CA ARG A 60 17.61 -6.57 17.68
C ARG A 60 16.92 -5.20 17.60
N THR A 61 16.57 -4.78 16.39
CA THR A 61 15.86 -3.53 16.12
C THR A 61 14.59 -3.83 15.32
N ILE A 62 13.64 -2.89 15.34
CA ILE A 62 12.46 -3.01 14.50
C ILE A 62 12.82 -2.85 13.02
N ASP A 63 13.84 -2.05 12.72
CA ASP A 63 14.39 -1.85 11.37
C ASP A 63 14.86 -3.17 10.77
N ASP A 64 15.74 -3.90 11.48
CA ASP A 64 16.26 -5.19 11.04
C ASP A 64 15.12 -6.22 10.89
N ALA A 65 14.10 -6.18 11.77
CA ALA A 65 12.94 -7.05 11.66
C ALA A 65 12.12 -6.78 10.38
N TYR A 66 11.88 -5.51 10.04
CA TYR A 66 11.21 -5.16 8.78
C TYR A 66 12.06 -5.50 7.56
N ASP A 67 13.36 -5.19 7.58
CA ASP A 67 14.28 -5.50 6.49
C ASP A 67 14.33 -6.99 6.18
N ARG A 68 14.38 -7.83 7.22
CA ARG A 68 14.29 -9.29 7.06
C ARG A 68 12.94 -9.71 6.51
N TYR A 69 11.84 -9.23 7.10
CA TYR A 69 10.48 -9.54 6.64
C TYR A 69 10.30 -9.22 5.15
N TYR A 70 10.86 -8.08 4.72
CA TYR A 70 10.78 -7.59 3.36
C TYR A 70 11.52 -8.44 2.33
N ARG A 71 12.54 -9.21 2.72
CA ARG A 71 13.24 -10.14 1.81
C ARG A 71 12.43 -11.38 1.47
N HIS A 72 11.36 -11.68 2.23
CA HIS A 72 10.48 -12.81 1.94
C HIS A 72 9.48 -12.56 0.81
N ASP A 73 9.38 -11.31 0.33
CA ASP A 73 8.40 -10.84 -0.65
C ASP A 73 6.93 -11.17 -0.31
N ILE A 74 6.59 -11.44 0.97
CA ILE A 74 5.20 -11.67 1.39
C ILE A 74 4.41 -10.35 1.18
N ASN A 75 3.15 -10.46 0.74
CA ASN A 75 2.30 -9.30 0.40
C ASN A 75 2.92 -8.34 -0.63
N SER A 76 3.82 -8.86 -1.49
CA SER A 76 4.51 -8.06 -2.50
C SER A 76 4.10 -8.44 -3.93
N ALA A 77 4.17 -7.46 -4.82
CA ALA A 77 4.03 -7.62 -6.26
C ALA A 77 4.82 -6.53 -7.00
N THR A 78 5.16 -6.77 -8.26
CA THR A 78 5.75 -5.74 -9.12
C THR A 78 4.71 -4.69 -9.48
N LEU A 79 5.15 -3.48 -9.84
CA LEU A 79 4.26 -2.42 -10.33
C LEU A 79 3.51 -2.87 -11.59
N ASP A 80 4.17 -3.59 -12.50
CA ASP A 80 3.54 -4.14 -13.71
C ASP A 80 2.43 -5.15 -13.38
N ALA A 81 2.63 -6.01 -12.38
CA ALA A 81 1.61 -6.98 -11.97
C ALA A 81 0.38 -6.27 -11.36
N TYR A 82 0.60 -5.19 -10.59
CA TYR A 82 -0.48 -4.32 -10.13
C TYR A 82 -1.19 -3.62 -11.29
N GLY A 83 -0.43 -3.10 -12.25
CA GLY A 83 -0.95 -2.45 -13.45
C GLY A 83 -1.86 -3.38 -14.25
N ALA A 84 -1.37 -4.57 -14.58
CA ALA A 84 -2.12 -5.59 -15.31
C ALA A 84 -3.39 -6.04 -14.56
N MET A 85 -3.33 -6.18 -13.23
CA MET A 85 -4.51 -6.52 -12.43
C MET A 85 -5.56 -5.40 -12.50
N LEU A 86 -5.16 -4.13 -12.35
CA LEU A 86 -6.06 -2.99 -12.40
C LEU A 86 -6.65 -2.78 -13.81
N GLU A 87 -5.88 -3.04 -14.86
CA GLU A 87 -6.34 -3.03 -16.25
C GLU A 87 -7.45 -4.06 -16.47
N LYS A 88 -7.23 -5.33 -16.07
CA LYS A 88 -8.26 -6.39 -16.15
C LYS A 88 -9.51 -6.05 -15.33
N LEU A 89 -9.31 -5.42 -14.17
CA LEU A 89 -10.41 -4.97 -13.32
C LEU A 89 -11.31 -3.98 -14.08
N VAL A 90 -10.73 -2.93 -14.67
CA VAL A 90 -11.53 -1.88 -15.32
C VAL A 90 -12.12 -2.31 -16.66
N ARG A 91 -11.53 -3.30 -17.34
CA ARG A 91 -12.15 -3.97 -18.49
C ARG A 91 -13.37 -4.83 -18.14
N GLY A 92 -13.59 -5.08 -16.85
CA GLY A 92 -14.68 -5.92 -16.35
C GLY A 92 -14.42 -7.41 -16.54
N GLU A 93 -13.15 -7.83 -16.62
CA GLU A 93 -12.77 -9.24 -16.80
C GLU A 93 -12.78 -10.01 -15.47
N LEU A 94 -12.69 -9.31 -14.34
CA LEU A 94 -12.55 -9.93 -13.02
C LEU A 94 -13.85 -10.03 -12.23
N LEU A 95 -14.79 -9.12 -12.47
CA LEU A 95 -16.01 -8.97 -11.67
C LEU A 95 -17.21 -8.68 -12.55
N GLN A 96 -18.38 -9.18 -12.13
CA GLN A 96 -19.65 -8.79 -12.73
C GLN A 96 -19.93 -7.29 -12.55
N PRO A 97 -20.67 -6.64 -13.47
CA PRO A 97 -20.86 -5.18 -13.46
C PRO A 97 -21.33 -4.62 -12.11
N ALA A 98 -22.29 -5.27 -11.45
CA ALA A 98 -22.79 -4.82 -10.15
C ALA A 98 -21.71 -4.87 -9.04
N SER A 99 -20.87 -5.91 -9.04
CA SER A 99 -19.76 -6.05 -8.08
C SER A 99 -18.65 -5.06 -8.37
N LEU A 100 -18.37 -4.79 -9.66
CA LEU A 100 -17.38 -3.81 -10.07
C LEU A 100 -17.75 -2.40 -9.58
N GLN A 101 -19.02 -2.00 -9.71
CA GLN A 101 -19.50 -0.70 -9.21
C GLN A 101 -19.40 -0.59 -7.67
N ARG A 102 -19.74 -1.66 -6.95
CA ARG A 102 -19.55 -1.70 -5.48
C ARG A 102 -18.07 -1.54 -5.10
N LEU A 103 -17.17 -2.19 -5.83
CA LEU A 103 -15.74 -2.06 -5.58
C LEU A 103 -15.24 -0.64 -5.91
N TYR A 104 -15.69 -0.02 -7.00
CA TYR A 104 -15.32 1.36 -7.35
C TYR A 104 -15.73 2.35 -6.25
N ALA A 105 -16.93 2.19 -5.69
CA ALA A 105 -17.37 2.98 -4.54
C ALA A 105 -16.46 2.75 -3.32
N ALA A 106 -16.11 1.50 -3.00
CA ALA A 106 -15.17 1.19 -1.92
C ALA A 106 -13.74 1.73 -2.19
N MET A 107 -13.36 1.84 -3.46
CA MET A 107 -12.13 2.48 -3.93
C MET A 107 -12.26 3.99 -4.11
N LYS A 108 -13.26 4.61 -3.47
CA LYS A 108 -13.40 6.07 -3.35
C LYS A 108 -13.74 6.81 -4.65
N LEU A 109 -14.34 6.14 -5.64
CA LEU A 109 -14.85 6.84 -6.82
C LEU A 109 -15.78 8.00 -6.40
N GLY A 110 -15.55 9.19 -6.94
CA GLY A 110 -16.31 10.40 -6.60
C GLY A 110 -15.91 11.08 -5.28
N THR A 111 -14.92 10.55 -4.56
CA THR A 111 -14.39 11.18 -3.35
C THR A 111 -13.03 11.82 -3.63
N PHE A 112 -12.91 13.11 -3.34
CA PHE A 112 -11.65 13.84 -3.43
C PHE A 112 -11.11 14.13 -2.04
N THR A 113 -10.03 13.46 -1.64
CA THR A 113 -9.42 13.63 -0.31
C THR A 113 -8.18 14.52 -0.33
N ASN A 114 -7.76 15.00 -1.50
CA ASN A 114 -6.55 15.81 -1.67
C ASN A 114 -5.29 15.21 -0.99
N HIS A 115 -5.12 13.89 -1.10
CA HIS A 115 -4.05 13.17 -0.41
C HIS A 115 -3.17 12.41 -1.41
N ARG A 116 -1.84 12.45 -1.18
CA ARG A 116 -0.82 11.77 -1.99
C ARG A 116 -0.96 12.07 -3.48
N LEU A 117 -1.09 11.03 -4.31
CA LEU A 117 -1.17 11.12 -5.75
C LEU A 117 -2.38 11.96 -6.20
N GLN A 118 -3.51 11.85 -5.49
CA GLN A 118 -4.72 12.59 -5.82
C GLN A 118 -4.55 14.11 -5.67
N ALA A 119 -3.66 14.57 -4.78
CA ALA A 119 -3.39 16.00 -4.60
C ALA A 119 -2.65 16.64 -5.79
N GLY A 120 -2.12 15.84 -6.71
CA GLY A 120 -1.49 16.30 -7.94
C GLY A 120 -2.41 16.23 -9.16
N LEU A 121 -3.60 15.63 -9.02
CA LEU A 121 -4.54 15.39 -10.11
C LEU A 121 -5.63 16.48 -10.17
N PRO A 122 -6.20 16.77 -11.35
CA PRO A 122 -7.36 17.64 -11.45
C PRO A 122 -8.55 17.06 -10.67
N ARG A 123 -9.26 17.89 -9.92
CA ARG A 123 -10.42 17.46 -9.11
C ARG A 123 -11.57 16.87 -9.94
N SER A 124 -11.66 17.24 -11.23
CA SER A 124 -12.66 16.75 -12.16
C SER A 124 -12.42 15.31 -12.63
N GLU A 125 -11.23 14.75 -12.43
CA GLU A 125 -10.88 13.43 -12.94
C GLU A 125 -11.41 12.32 -12.03
N PRO A 126 -12.29 11.43 -12.54
CA PRO A 126 -12.75 10.29 -11.76
C PRO A 126 -11.57 9.36 -11.46
N PHE A 127 -11.40 9.01 -10.18
CA PHE A 127 -10.27 8.20 -9.74
C PHE A 127 -10.72 7.14 -8.73
N ILE A 128 -10.55 5.87 -9.07
CA ILE A 128 -10.59 4.77 -8.08
C ILE A 128 -9.18 4.55 -7.55
N HIS A 129 -9.01 4.45 -6.24
CA HIS A 129 -7.67 4.34 -5.68
C HIS A 129 -7.61 3.70 -4.30
N LYS A 130 -6.42 3.22 -3.97
CA LYS A 130 -6.07 2.77 -2.63
C LYS A 130 -4.64 3.18 -2.28
N THR A 131 -4.49 3.62 -1.04
CA THR A 131 -3.19 3.88 -0.42
C THR A 131 -2.73 2.69 0.41
N GLY A 132 -1.42 2.47 0.49
CA GLY A 132 -0.77 1.57 1.43
C GLY A 132 0.30 2.33 2.20
N THR A 133 0.42 2.06 3.49
CA THR A 133 1.43 2.68 4.35
C THR A 133 1.92 1.64 5.34
N GLN A 134 3.23 1.50 5.41
CA GLN A 134 3.92 0.58 6.28
C GLN A 134 5.30 1.15 6.62
N TYR A 135 6.01 0.51 7.55
CA TYR A 135 7.34 0.94 7.97
C TYR A 135 8.27 1.19 6.78
N GLU A 136 8.67 2.45 6.60
CA GLU A 136 9.50 2.96 5.51
C GLU A 136 9.02 2.60 4.10
N ARG A 137 7.73 2.31 3.93
CA ARG A 137 7.12 1.95 2.66
C ARG A 137 5.76 2.59 2.50
N ALA A 138 5.55 3.21 1.35
CA ALA A 138 4.27 3.79 1.02
C ALA A 138 3.93 3.51 -0.44
N CYS A 139 2.65 3.30 -0.72
CA CYS A 139 2.15 3.15 -2.07
C CYS A 139 0.85 3.92 -2.26
N HIS A 140 0.58 4.31 -3.50
CA HIS A 140 -0.72 4.79 -3.96
C HIS A 140 -0.95 4.22 -5.35
N ALA A 141 -1.97 3.39 -5.49
CA ALA A 141 -2.34 2.80 -6.77
C ALA A 141 -3.81 3.05 -7.08
N GLY A 142 -4.14 3.13 -8.36
CA GLY A 142 -5.49 3.40 -8.81
C GLY A 142 -5.64 3.52 -10.33
N VAL A 143 -6.84 3.85 -10.76
CA VAL A 143 -7.17 4.06 -12.17
C VAL A 143 -7.99 5.33 -12.33
N LEU A 144 -7.49 6.22 -13.17
CA LEU A 144 -8.19 7.41 -13.64
C LEU A 144 -9.14 7.02 -14.77
N ARG A 145 -10.31 7.68 -14.84
CA ARG A 145 -11.36 7.43 -15.85
C ARG A 145 -11.70 5.92 -15.97
N PRO A 146 -12.04 5.22 -14.87
CA PRO A 146 -12.23 3.76 -14.87
C PRO A 146 -13.56 3.30 -15.49
N GLN A 147 -14.39 4.23 -15.98
CA GLN A 147 -15.66 3.96 -16.63
C GLN A 147 -15.48 3.35 -18.03
N ASP A 148 -16.59 3.02 -18.71
CA ASP A 148 -16.62 2.61 -20.12
C ASP A 148 -15.65 1.47 -20.46
N ARG A 149 -15.59 0.48 -19.56
CA ARG A 149 -14.68 -0.67 -19.64
C ARG A 149 -13.20 -0.29 -19.80
N GLY A 150 -12.82 0.87 -19.27
CA GLY A 150 -11.46 1.39 -19.31
C GLY A 150 -11.03 1.92 -20.67
N ALA A 151 -11.95 2.29 -21.57
CA ALA A 151 -11.63 2.81 -22.90
C ALA A 151 -10.63 3.99 -22.89
N HIS A 152 -10.69 4.82 -21.85
CA HIS A 152 -9.80 5.98 -21.64
C HIS A 152 -9.06 5.91 -20.31
N ALA A 153 -8.95 4.72 -19.72
CA ALA A 153 -8.39 4.55 -18.39
C ALA A 153 -6.89 4.80 -18.38
N VAL A 154 -6.41 5.50 -17.34
CA VAL A 154 -4.99 5.60 -17.03
C VAL A 154 -4.73 4.90 -15.71
N VAL A 155 -4.01 3.78 -15.79
CA VAL A 155 -3.58 3.02 -14.61
C VAL A 155 -2.32 3.67 -14.04
N VAL A 156 -2.32 3.92 -12.73
CA VAL A 156 -1.17 4.50 -12.04
C VAL A 156 -0.90 3.74 -10.75
N ALA A 157 0.35 3.34 -10.55
CA ALA A 157 0.84 2.76 -9.32
C ALA A 157 2.20 3.37 -8.99
N VAL A 158 2.29 3.99 -7.81
CA VAL A 158 3.54 4.54 -7.29
C VAL A 158 3.80 3.93 -5.92
N CYS A 159 5.05 3.54 -5.69
CA CYS A 159 5.53 3.07 -4.40
C CYS A 159 6.89 3.70 -4.08
N ALA A 160 7.12 3.91 -2.80
CA ALA A 160 8.35 4.43 -2.20
C ALA A 160 8.85 3.44 -1.15
N ALA A 161 10.17 3.32 -1.02
CA ALA A 161 10.85 2.52 0.00
C ALA A 161 12.02 3.33 0.60
N GLY A 162 12.34 3.09 1.87
CA GLY A 162 13.46 3.75 2.57
C GLY A 162 13.22 5.24 2.84
N MET A 163 11.96 5.65 2.99
CA MET A 163 11.59 7.05 3.26
C MET A 163 10.61 7.13 4.43
N ASP A 164 10.75 8.17 5.26
CA ASP A 164 9.79 8.49 6.31
C ASP A 164 8.44 8.87 5.68
N GLU A 165 7.40 8.16 6.12
CA GLU A 165 6.06 8.21 5.56
C GLU A 165 5.36 9.56 5.72
N HIS A 166 5.80 10.39 6.66
CA HIS A 166 5.06 11.59 7.06
C HIS A 166 5.59 12.92 6.53
N LYS A 167 6.75 12.96 5.85
CA LYS A 167 7.28 14.24 5.33
C LYS A 167 7.57 14.25 3.83
N ASP A 168 8.20 13.21 3.29
CA ASP A 168 8.73 13.30 1.92
C ASP A 168 7.85 12.59 0.88
N VAL A 169 7.23 11.48 1.26
CA VAL A 169 6.47 10.62 0.34
C VAL A 169 5.27 11.34 -0.27
N ASP A 170 4.50 12.07 0.53
CA ASP A 170 3.26 12.69 0.07
C ASP A 170 3.53 13.77 -1.00
N ALA A 171 4.59 14.57 -0.83
CA ALA A 171 5.02 15.56 -1.80
C ALA A 171 5.51 14.92 -3.11
N ILE A 172 6.28 13.83 -3.01
CA ILE A 172 6.74 13.06 -4.17
C ILE A 172 5.55 12.48 -4.94
N PHE A 173 4.60 11.87 -4.24
CA PHE A 173 3.43 11.27 -4.89
C PHE A 173 2.55 12.35 -5.53
N GLN A 174 2.46 13.53 -4.91
CA GLN A 174 1.79 14.68 -5.51
C GLN A 174 2.48 15.12 -6.81
N GLN A 175 3.82 15.14 -6.85
CA GLN A 175 4.56 15.45 -8.07
C GLN A 175 4.28 14.43 -9.18
N VAL A 176 4.21 13.13 -8.83
CA VAL A 176 3.81 12.09 -9.79
C VAL A 176 2.39 12.33 -10.31
N GLY A 177 1.44 12.70 -9.44
CA GLY A 177 0.09 13.07 -9.85
C GLY A 177 0.07 14.23 -10.86
N ARG A 178 0.88 15.28 -10.61
CA ARG A 178 1.01 16.42 -11.54
C ARG A 178 1.61 16.00 -12.87
N ALA A 179 2.62 15.14 -12.87
CA ALA A 179 3.23 14.63 -14.08
C ALA A 179 2.20 13.84 -14.92
N VAL A 180 1.44 12.93 -14.30
CA VAL A 180 0.36 12.18 -14.96
C VAL A 180 -0.69 13.12 -15.56
N ALA A 181 -1.09 14.16 -14.83
CA ALA A 181 -2.04 15.15 -15.34
C ALA A 181 -1.52 15.90 -16.58
N GLN A 182 -0.21 16.17 -16.63
CA GLN A 182 0.43 16.89 -17.72
C GLN A 182 0.73 16.03 -18.95
N THR A 183 0.88 14.70 -18.79
CA THR A 183 1.31 13.82 -19.88
C THR A 183 0.24 12.85 -20.36
N ALA A 184 -0.53 12.25 -19.45
CA ALA A 184 -1.42 11.14 -19.76
C ALA A 184 -2.91 11.53 -19.79
N LEU A 185 -3.28 12.68 -19.24
CA LEU A 185 -4.67 13.15 -19.17
C LEU A 185 -5.00 14.26 -20.17
N ARG A 186 -3.99 14.77 -20.91
CA ARG A 186 -4.22 15.76 -21.95
C ARG A 186 -5.13 15.18 -23.05
N PRO A 187 -6.09 15.95 -23.57
CA PRO A 187 -6.79 15.56 -24.79
C PRO A 187 -5.77 15.41 -25.91
N ASP A 188 -5.91 14.37 -26.75
CA ASP A 188 -5.07 14.18 -27.91
C ASP A 188 -5.07 15.45 -28.79
N ALA A 189 -3.91 16.07 -28.94
CA ALA A 189 -3.73 17.23 -29.83
C ALA A 189 -3.96 16.88 -31.32
N THR A 190 -4.15 15.59 -31.62
CA THR A 190 -4.40 15.03 -32.95
C THR A 190 -5.86 14.97 -33.36
N ALA A 191 -6.82 15.24 -32.47
CA ALA A 191 -8.25 15.27 -32.82
C ALA A 191 -8.73 16.63 -33.41
N ALA A 192 -7.82 17.61 -33.53
CA ALA A 192 -8.09 18.92 -34.11
C ALA A 192 -7.17 19.19 -35.32
N ARG A 193 -7.23 18.33 -36.33
CA ARG A 193 -6.79 18.62 -37.70
C ARG A 193 -7.67 17.93 -38.71
#